data_AF-V9IHZ9-F1
#
_entry.id   AF-V9IHZ9-F1
#
_cell.length_a   1.000
_cell.length_b   1.000
_cell.length_c   1.000
_cell.angle_alpha   90.00
_cell.angle_beta   90.00
_cell.angle_gamma   90.00
#
_symmetry.space_group_name_H-M   'P 1'
#
loop_
_entity.id
_entity.type
_entity.pdbx_description
1 polymer ?
#
loop_
_entity_poly.entity_id
_entity_poly.type
_entity_poly.pdbx_seq_one_letter_code
_entity_poly.pdbx_strand_id
1 'polypeptide(L)'
;MIRQKFPEKKYPHVTLEQILPLKIPEEIPWITELMQLSLVEGMNNDVVICHIVKPNQFFVQLPTHPTYPSLRILDENMTQLYETTESPPAPDELSKGMILVAKWYSRWVRVYIEQPDPHGEQHLVRLVDHGGYWVF
;
A
#
# COMPACT_ATOMS: atom_id res chain seq x y z
N MET A 1 19.71 44.87 1.60
CA MET A 1 20.72 43.82 1.80
C MET A 1 20.91 42.87 0.59
N ILE A 2 19.90 42.56 -0.24
CA ILE A 2 20.12 41.79 -1.49
C ILE A 2 20.55 42.69 -2.67
N ARG A 3 19.86 43.81 -2.91
CA ARG A 3 20.18 44.76 -4.00
C ARG A 3 21.53 45.47 -3.88
N GLN A 4 22.12 45.49 -2.69
CA GLN A 4 23.50 45.98 -2.49
C GLN A 4 24.53 45.00 -3.06
N LYS A 5 24.25 43.69 -3.00
CA LYS A 5 25.12 42.63 -3.55
C LYS A 5 24.80 42.32 -5.02
N PHE A 6 23.55 42.49 -5.43
CA PHE A 6 23.06 42.29 -6.79
C PHE A 6 22.37 43.56 -7.32
N PRO A 7 23.14 44.59 -7.72
CA PRO A 7 22.59 45.81 -8.30
C PRO A 7 21.97 45.53 -9.67
N GLU A 8 20.79 46.10 -9.94
CA GLU A 8 20.02 45.86 -11.17
C GLU A 8 20.79 46.20 -12.44
N LYS A 9 21.60 47.26 -12.41
CA LYS A 9 22.44 47.65 -13.56
C LYS A 9 23.46 46.58 -13.95
N LYS A 10 23.93 45.78 -12.99
CA LYS A 10 24.93 44.73 -13.21
C LYS A 10 24.27 43.35 -13.39
N TYR A 11 23.09 43.15 -12.81
CA TYR A 11 22.36 41.88 -12.83
C TYR A 11 20.89 42.13 -13.21
N PRO A 12 20.61 42.56 -14.46
CA PRO A 12 19.26 42.94 -14.89
C PRO A 12 18.29 41.75 -14.91
N HIS A 13 18.81 40.52 -14.98
CA HIS A 13 18.00 39.29 -14.96
C HIS A 13 17.69 38.75 -13.57
N VAL A 14 18.23 39.37 -12.50
CA VAL A 14 17.95 38.94 -11.12
C VAL A 14 16.75 39.74 -10.61
N THR A 15 15.59 39.09 -10.58
CA THR A 15 14.35 39.67 -10.04
C THR A 15 14.19 39.26 -8.57
N LEU A 16 13.49 40.11 -7.81
CA LEU A 16 13.03 39.78 -6.45
C LEU A 16 11.51 39.53 -6.45
N GLU A 17 10.95 39.24 -7.62
CA GLU A 17 9.53 38.95 -7.72
C GLU A 17 9.22 37.67 -6.95
N GLN A 18 8.19 37.74 -6.13
CA GLN A 18 7.73 36.59 -5.37
C GLN A 18 7.21 35.54 -6.35
N ILE A 19 7.90 34.42 -6.45
CA ILE A 19 7.37 33.25 -7.13
C ILE A 19 6.36 32.58 -6.19
N LEU A 20 5.12 32.41 -6.67
CA LEU A 20 4.20 31.45 -6.08
C LEU A 20 4.68 30.07 -6.55
N PRO A 21 5.08 29.16 -5.65
CA PRO A 21 5.34 27.79 -6.07
C PRO A 21 4.04 27.27 -6.67
N LEU A 22 4.05 26.92 -7.96
CA LEU A 22 3.01 26.05 -8.49
C LEU A 22 3.08 24.78 -7.65
N LYS A 23 2.13 24.61 -6.73
CA LYS A 23 1.87 23.33 -6.06
C LYS A 23 1.34 22.38 -7.14
N ILE A 24 2.21 21.94 -8.05
CA ILE A 24 2.01 20.66 -8.69
C ILE A 24 2.50 19.69 -7.62
N PRO A 25 1.62 18.92 -6.95
CA PRO A 25 2.12 17.82 -6.15
C PRO A 25 2.95 16.98 -7.13
N GLU A 26 4.25 16.84 -6.88
CA GLU A 26 4.95 15.72 -7.48
C GLU A 26 4.15 14.49 -7.07
N GLU A 27 3.43 13.89 -8.01
CA GLU A 27 2.85 12.58 -7.83
C GLU A 27 4.04 11.64 -7.65
N ILE A 28 4.46 11.47 -6.40
CA ILE A 28 5.39 10.41 -6.04
C ILE A 28 4.69 9.14 -6.50
N PRO A 29 5.23 8.40 -7.48
CA PRO A 29 4.62 7.15 -7.88
C PRO A 29 4.62 6.28 -6.64
N TRP A 30 3.44 5.98 -6.11
CA TRP A 30 3.27 5.00 -5.06
C TRP A 30 3.63 3.65 -5.65
N ILE A 31 4.92 3.35 -5.74
CA ILE A 31 5.37 2.01 -6.07
C ILE A 31 4.93 1.18 -4.88
N THR A 32 3.82 0.48 -5.09
CA THR A 32 3.29 -0.48 -4.15
C THR A 32 4.18 -1.71 -4.23
N GLU A 33 5.42 -1.57 -3.76
CA GLU A 33 6.29 -2.73 -3.61
C GLU A 33 5.69 -3.58 -2.50
N LEU A 34 5.17 -4.73 -2.89
CA LEU A 34 4.70 -5.72 -1.94
C LEU A 34 5.93 -6.24 -1.21
N MET A 35 6.24 -5.65 -0.05
CA MET A 35 7.34 -6.10 0.80
C MET A 35 6.98 -7.46 1.40
N GLN A 36 7.28 -8.51 0.64
CA GLN A 36 7.05 -9.89 1.06
C GLN A 36 8.20 -10.37 1.92
N LEU A 37 7.87 -11.02 3.04
CA LEU A 37 8.86 -11.70 3.86
C LEU A 37 9.36 -12.95 3.11
N SER A 38 10.67 -13.16 3.13
CA SER A 38 11.31 -14.32 2.49
C SER A 38 11.68 -15.37 3.53
N LEU A 39 11.59 -16.63 3.13
CA LEU A 39 12.19 -17.73 3.90
C LEU A 39 13.71 -17.70 3.70
N VAL A 40 14.46 -18.08 4.73
CA VAL A 40 15.91 -18.20 4.64
C VAL A 40 16.26 -19.55 4.03
N GLU A 41 16.91 -19.53 2.87
CA GLU A 41 17.37 -20.74 2.18
C GLU A 41 18.44 -21.47 3.01
N GLY A 42 18.39 -22.81 3.00
CA GLY A 42 19.33 -23.65 3.75
C GLY A 42 19.10 -23.68 5.26
N MET A 43 18.04 -23.02 5.76
CA MET A 43 17.64 -23.04 7.17
C MET A 43 16.25 -23.64 7.38
N ASN A 44 16.06 -24.26 8.54
CA ASN A 44 14.72 -24.61 9.00
C ASN A 44 14.01 -23.33 9.42
N ASN A 45 12.93 -22.99 8.72
CA ASN A 45 12.13 -21.82 9.01
C ASN A 45 10.93 -22.24 9.88
N ASP A 46 10.81 -21.65 11.07
CA ASP A 46 9.61 -21.81 11.88
C ASP A 46 8.46 -20.99 11.26
N VAL A 47 7.41 -21.68 10.80
CA VAL A 47 6.30 -21.09 10.06
C VAL A 47 4.95 -21.51 10.66
N VAL A 48 3.94 -20.67 10.48
CA VAL A 48 2.53 -21.02 10.67
C VAL A 48 1.85 -21.02 9.32
N ILE A 49 1.12 -22.09 8.99
CA ILE A 49 0.29 -22.13 7.78
C ILE A 49 -0.97 -21.31 8.04
N CYS A 50 -1.11 -20.17 7.36
CA CYS A 50 -2.28 -19.29 7.52
C CYS A 50 -3.41 -19.63 6.53
N HIS A 51 -3.09 -20.18 5.35
CA HIS A 51 -4.09 -20.59 4.38
C HIS A 51 -3.59 -21.71 3.47
N ILE A 52 -4.42 -22.70 3.18
CA ILE A 52 -4.10 -23.81 2.24
C ILE A 52 -5.05 -23.71 1.04
N VAL A 53 -4.51 -23.48 -0.16
CA VAL A 53 -5.29 -23.55 -1.41
C VAL A 53 -5.33 -24.99 -1.91
N LYS A 54 -4.16 -25.63 -1.92
CA LYS A 54 -3.94 -27.05 -2.26
C LYS A 54 -2.60 -27.49 -1.65
N PRO A 55 -2.26 -28.79 -1.63
CA PRO A 55 -1.07 -29.28 -0.90
C PRO A 55 0.26 -28.61 -1.26
N ASN A 56 0.43 -28.15 -2.50
CA ASN A 56 1.63 -27.46 -2.98
C ASN A 56 1.44 -25.95 -3.19
N GLN A 57 0.33 -25.38 -2.72
CA GLN A 57 0.04 -23.95 -2.80
C GLN A 57 -0.65 -23.53 -1.51
N PHE A 58 0.13 -23.00 -0.59
CA PHE A 58 -0.32 -22.52 0.70
C PHE A 58 0.47 -21.27 1.07
N PHE A 59 -0.05 -20.55 2.05
CA PHE A 59 0.52 -19.33 2.57
C PHE A 59 0.99 -19.56 4.00
N VAL A 60 2.09 -18.89 4.34
CA VAL A 60 2.71 -18.98 5.65
C VAL A 60 2.95 -17.61 6.24
N GLN A 61 2.95 -17.57 7.57
CA GLN A 61 3.42 -16.44 8.36
C GLN A 61 4.66 -16.85 9.16
N LEU A 62 5.52 -15.87 9.48
CA LEU A 62 6.76 -16.08 10.21
C LEU A 62 6.58 -15.64 11.67
N PRO A 63 6.19 -16.53 12.60
CA PRO A 63 5.94 -16.17 14.01
C PRO A 63 7.17 -15.60 14.73
N THR A 64 8.37 -15.91 14.25
CA THR A 64 9.64 -15.41 14.80
C THR A 64 10.05 -14.05 14.22
N HIS A 65 9.36 -13.56 13.19
CA HIS A 65 9.66 -12.26 12.58
C HIS A 65 9.10 -11.11 13.45
N PRO A 66 9.85 -10.00 13.63
CA PRO A 66 9.42 -8.89 14.50
C PRO A 66 8.06 -8.27 14.17
N THR A 67 7.60 -8.37 12.92
CA THR A 67 6.32 -7.80 12.47
C THR A 67 5.11 -8.71 12.71
N TYR A 68 5.31 -9.99 13.05
CA TYR A 68 4.20 -10.92 13.27
C TYR A 68 3.17 -10.44 14.30
N PRO A 69 3.55 -9.99 15.52
CA PRO A 69 2.57 -9.48 16.49
C PRO A 69 1.89 -8.18 16.04
N SER A 70 2.51 -7.41 15.13
CA SER A 70 1.97 -6.16 14.61
C SER A 70 0.77 -6.37 13.67
N LEU A 71 0.62 -7.55 13.07
CA LEU A 71 -0.49 -7.84 12.16
C LEU A 71 -1.85 -7.72 12.86
N ARG A 72 -1.98 -8.22 14.10
CA ARG A 72 -3.23 -8.09 14.86
C ARG A 72 -3.59 -6.62 15.11
N ILE A 73 -2.60 -5.79 15.43
CA ILE A 73 -2.78 -4.36 15.68
C ILE A 73 -3.19 -3.65 14.38
N LEU A 74 -2.59 -4.04 13.25
CA LEU A 74 -2.97 -3.53 11.94
C LEU A 74 -4.44 -3.86 11.60
N ASP A 75 -4.85 -5.11 11.74
CA ASP A 75 -6.24 -5.54 11.50
C ASP A 75 -7.24 -4.73 12.35
N GLU A 76 -6.94 -4.55 13.65
CA GLU A 76 -7.78 -3.80 14.59
C GLU A 76 -7.90 -2.33 14.18
N ASN A 77 -6.76 -1.68 13.90
CA ASN A 77 -6.74 -0.28 13.47
C ASN A 77 -7.45 -0.08 12.13
N MET A 78 -7.22 -0.98 11.17
CA MET A 78 -7.90 -0.94 9.87
C MET A 78 -9.40 -1.12 10.06
N THR A 79 -9.82 -2.07 10.90
CA THR A 79 -11.25 -2.30 11.13
C THR A 79 -11.91 -1.09 11.75
N GLN A 80 -11.29 -0.50 12.79
CA GLN A 80 -11.80 0.72 13.41
C GLN A 80 -11.90 1.90 12.43
N LEU A 81 -10.91 2.07 11.56
CA LEU A 81 -10.89 3.16 10.58
C LEU A 81 -11.93 2.94 9.47
N TYR A 82 -11.92 1.77 8.83
CA TYR A 82 -12.71 1.49 7.63
C TYR A 82 -14.17 1.11 7.92
N GLU A 83 -14.55 0.91 9.19
CA GLU A 83 -15.97 0.86 9.57
C GLU A 83 -16.64 2.23 9.64
N THR A 84 -15.87 3.32 9.61
CA THR A 84 -16.42 4.68 9.60
C THR A 84 -16.84 5.11 8.19
N THR A 85 -17.85 5.99 8.10
CA THR A 85 -18.30 6.60 6.83
C THR A 85 -17.32 7.61 6.24
N GLU A 86 -16.19 7.87 6.91
CA GLU A 86 -15.19 8.88 6.51
C GLU A 86 -14.04 8.30 5.67
N SER A 87 -14.09 6.99 5.39
CA SER A 87 -13.04 6.33 4.60
C SER A 87 -13.08 6.74 3.13
N PRO A 88 -11.93 6.95 2.48
CA PRO A 88 -11.89 7.26 1.06
C PRO A 88 -12.49 6.10 0.25
N PRO A 89 -13.23 6.38 -0.84
CA PRO A 89 -13.75 5.35 -1.71
C PRO A 89 -12.61 4.59 -2.41
N ALA A 90 -12.88 3.36 -2.80
CA ALA A 90 -12.00 2.64 -3.72
C ALA A 90 -11.98 3.37 -5.09
N PRO A 91 -10.87 3.28 -5.84
CA PRO A 91 -10.84 3.78 -7.22
C PRO A 91 -11.88 3.09 -8.09
N ASP A 92 -12.46 3.82 -9.05
CA ASP A 92 -13.47 3.28 -9.98
C ASP A 92 -12.89 2.18 -10.89
N GLU A 93 -11.63 2.31 -11.27
CA GLU A 93 -10.92 1.35 -12.11
C GLU A 93 -9.83 0.63 -11.32
N LEU A 94 -9.91 -0.69 -11.28
CA LEU A 94 -8.93 -1.54 -10.60
C LEU A 94 -8.01 -2.23 -11.60
N SER A 95 -6.72 -2.20 -11.32
CA SER A 95 -5.67 -2.87 -12.09
C SER A 95 -4.98 -3.93 -11.25
N LYS A 96 -4.52 -4.99 -11.92
CA LYS A 96 -3.65 -5.99 -11.30
C LYS A 96 -2.44 -5.30 -10.68
N GLY A 97 -2.09 -5.67 -9.45
CA GLY A 97 -0.97 -5.04 -8.74
C GLY A 97 -1.37 -4.04 -7.67
N MET A 98 -2.59 -3.50 -7.73
CA MET A 98 -3.06 -2.53 -6.73
C MET A 98 -3.24 -3.20 -5.37
N ILE A 99 -2.79 -2.52 -4.31
CA ILE A 99 -3.15 -2.86 -2.94
C ILE A 99 -4.28 -1.96 -2.50
N LEU A 100 -5.35 -2.58 -2.02
CA LEU A 100 -6.54 -1.94 -1.49
C LEU A 100 -6.87 -2.51 -0.11
N VAL A 101 -8.01 -2.08 0.42
CA VAL A 101 -8.56 -2.55 1.69
C VAL A 101 -9.93 -3.13 1.42
N ALA A 102 -10.19 -4.35 1.92
CA ALA A 102 -11.46 -5.03 1.74
C ALA A 102 -11.99 -5.58 3.07
N LYS A 103 -13.31 -5.64 3.19
CA LYS A 103 -13.99 -6.18 4.38
C LYS A 103 -14.04 -7.69 4.30
N TRP A 104 -13.20 -8.36 5.08
CA TRP A 104 -13.11 -9.81 5.18
C TRP A 104 -13.72 -10.27 6.50
N TYR A 105 -14.93 -10.83 6.44
CA TYR A 105 -15.77 -11.14 7.60
C TYR A 105 -16.01 -9.90 8.50
N SER A 106 -15.51 -9.94 9.73
CA SER A 106 -15.65 -8.86 10.72
C SER A 106 -14.42 -7.96 10.80
N ARG A 107 -13.53 -8.00 9.81
CA ARG A 107 -12.27 -7.24 9.80
C ARG A 107 -12.05 -6.57 8.45
N TRP A 108 -11.33 -5.46 8.45
CA TRP A 108 -10.80 -4.87 7.24
C TRP A 108 -9.33 -5.24 7.09
N VAL A 109 -8.94 -5.74 5.91
CA VAL A 109 -7.61 -6.27 5.64
C VAL A 109 -7.06 -5.74 4.33
N ARG A 110 -5.72 -5.78 4.19
CA ARG A 110 -5.06 -5.42 2.93
C ARG A 110 -5.25 -6.53 1.90
N VAL A 111 -5.62 -6.14 0.69
CA VAL A 111 -5.80 -7.05 -0.45
C VAL A 111 -4.99 -6.61 -1.65
N TYR A 112 -4.52 -7.56 -2.43
CA TYR A 112 -3.81 -7.34 -3.68
C TYR A 112 -4.71 -7.79 -4.84
N ILE A 113 -4.92 -6.94 -5.84
CA ILE A 113 -5.70 -7.30 -7.03
C ILE A 113 -4.88 -8.27 -7.89
N GLU A 114 -5.32 -9.52 -7.95
CA GLU A 114 -4.71 -10.57 -8.78
C GLU A 114 -5.27 -10.57 -10.19
N GLN A 115 -6.60 -10.46 -10.29
CA GLN A 115 -7.32 -10.39 -11.55
C GLN A 115 -8.50 -9.43 -11.40
N PRO A 116 -8.41 -8.21 -11.97
CA PRO A 116 -9.54 -7.30 -11.99
C PRO A 116 -10.63 -7.86 -12.91
N ASP A 117 -11.88 -7.72 -12.49
CA ASP A 117 -13.04 -8.00 -13.33
C ASP A 117 -13.28 -6.84 -14.31
N PRO A 118 -13.32 -7.08 -15.63
CA PRO A 118 -13.67 -6.07 -16.62
C PRO A 118 -15.05 -5.43 -16.41
N HIS A 119 -15.96 -6.13 -15.72
CA HIS A 119 -17.31 -5.64 -15.43
C HIS A 119 -17.41 -4.92 -14.07
N GLY A 120 -16.36 -4.99 -13.24
CA GLY A 120 -16.32 -4.35 -11.93
C GLY A 120 -17.21 -4.98 -10.85
N GLU A 121 -17.68 -6.21 -11.06
CA GLU A 121 -18.59 -6.88 -10.11
C GLU A 121 -17.85 -7.84 -9.17
N GLN A 122 -16.82 -8.53 -9.65
CA GLN A 122 -16.17 -9.64 -8.92
C GLN A 122 -14.66 -9.71 -9.17
N HIS A 123 -13.88 -8.91 -8.45
CA HIS A 123 -12.43 -8.92 -8.55
C HIS A 123 -11.83 -10.09 -7.77
N LEU A 124 -10.94 -10.87 -8.40
CA LEU A 124 -10.13 -11.84 -7.67
C LEU A 124 -8.98 -11.12 -6.97
N VAL A 125 -8.92 -11.26 -5.67
CA VAL A 125 -7.88 -10.67 -4.83
C VAL A 125 -7.17 -11.72 -4.01
N ARG A 126 -5.95 -11.40 -3.59
CA ARG A 126 -5.19 -12.14 -2.60
C ARG A 126 -5.12 -11.35 -1.30
N LEU A 127 -5.35 -11.99 -0.15
CA LEU A 127 -5.15 -11.33 1.15
C LEU A 127 -3.66 -11.20 1.40
N VAL A 128 -3.17 -9.96 1.56
CA VAL A 128 -1.72 -9.68 1.59
C VAL A 128 -1.06 -10.34 2.80
N ASP A 129 -1.69 -10.22 3.97
CA ASP A 129 -1.11 -10.65 5.25
C ASP A 129 -1.65 -11.99 5.77
N HIS A 130 -2.84 -12.38 5.30
CA HIS A 130 -3.57 -13.57 5.78
C HIS A 130 -3.50 -14.74 4.79
N GLY A 131 -3.02 -14.49 3.57
CA GLY A 131 -2.92 -15.49 2.51
C GLY A 131 -4.27 -15.92 1.96
N GLY A 132 -4.25 -16.67 0.85
CA GLY A 132 -5.44 -17.17 0.15
C GLY A 132 -6.03 -16.16 -0.83
N TYR A 133 -7.07 -16.60 -1.55
CA TYR A 133 -7.71 -15.83 -2.62
C TYR A 133 -9.22 -15.72 -2.38
N TRP A 134 -9.77 -14.53 -2.58
CA TRP A 134 -11.20 -14.23 -2.44
C TRP A 134 -11.69 -13.43 -3.63
N VAL A 135 -12.99 -13.55 -3.87
CA VAL A 135 -13.71 -12.70 -4.81
C VAL A 135 -14.44 -11.64 -3.99
N PHE A 136 -14.17 -10.37 -4.31
CA PHE A 136 -14.87 -9.22 -3.75
C PHE A 136 -15.61 -8.47 -4.85
#